data_AF-M1AUI6-F1
#
_entry.id   AF-M1AUI6-F1
#
_cell.length_a   1.000
_cell.length_b   1.000
_cell.length_c   1.000
_cell.angle_alpha   90.00
_cell.angle_beta   90.00
_cell.angle_gamma   90.00
#
_symmetry.space_group_name_H-M   'P 1'
#
loop_
_entity.id
_entity.type
_entity.pdbx_description
1 polymer ?
#
loop_
_entity_poly.entity_id
_entity_poly.type
_entity_poly.pdbx_seq_one_letter_code
_entity_poly.pdbx_strand_id
1 'polypeptide(L)'
;MRLIHTDLKPENILFVSADYIKVPDYKGTPWSHRDRSFYKRLPKSSVIKVIDFGSTAYERPDHNYIVSTRHYRAPEVILGLGWSYPCDLWSVGCILVELCSGEALFQTHENLEHLAMMERVLGPLPSQMLNKVDRHAEKYVRRGRLDWPEGATSRESIKSVIKLPRLQNLVMQHVDHSAGDLIDLLQGLLRFDPSIRMTARDALRHPFFTRDQFRRL
;
A
#
# COMPACT_ATOMS: atom_id res chain seq x y z
N MET A 1 -4.05 -8.38 23.06
CA MET A 1 -3.40 -7.07 22.85
C MET A 1 -4.31 -6.25 21.95
N ARG A 2 -4.70 -5.03 22.37
CA ARG A 2 -5.60 -4.14 21.62
C ARG A 2 -4.84 -2.90 21.13
N LEU A 3 -3.85 -3.12 20.26
CA LEU A 3 -2.91 -2.08 19.83
C LEU A 3 -2.94 -1.91 18.31
N ILE A 4 -2.92 -0.67 17.85
CA ILE A 4 -2.83 -0.24 16.46
C ILE A 4 -1.44 0.38 16.29
N HIS A 5 -0.69 0.00 15.25
CA HIS A 5 0.67 0.48 15.04
C HIS A 5 0.70 1.91 14.53
N THR A 6 -0.19 2.22 13.59
CA THR A 6 -0.39 3.53 12.96
C THR A 6 0.76 4.05 12.08
N ASP A 7 1.91 3.39 12.01
CA ASP A 7 3.07 3.81 11.18
C ASP A 7 3.81 2.60 10.56
N LEU A 8 3.06 1.65 10.01
CA LEU A 8 3.65 0.57 9.23
C LEU A 8 4.18 1.08 7.90
N LYS A 9 5.45 0.82 7.65
CA LYS A 9 6.21 1.15 6.44
C LYS A 9 7.44 0.24 6.36
N PRO A 10 8.08 0.08 5.19
CA PRO A 10 9.25 -0.79 5.02
C PRO A 10 10.39 -0.49 6.01
N GLU A 11 10.60 0.79 6.36
CA GLU A 11 11.61 1.22 7.32
C GLU A 11 11.39 0.68 8.74
N ASN A 12 10.14 0.35 9.08
CA ASN A 12 9.74 -0.22 10.38
C ASN A 12 9.62 -1.75 10.35
N ILE A 13 10.10 -2.41 9.28
CA ILE A 13 10.14 -3.86 9.14
C ILE A 13 11.59 -4.29 8.89
N LEU A 14 12.23 -4.90 9.89
CA LEU A 14 13.63 -5.29 9.81
C LEU A 14 13.80 -6.79 9.65
N PHE A 15 14.77 -7.20 8.83
CA PHE A 15 15.26 -8.57 8.84
C PHE A 15 15.92 -8.91 10.16
N VAL A 16 15.69 -10.13 10.65
CA VAL A 16 16.37 -10.64 11.85
C VAL A 16 17.87 -10.89 11.60
N SER A 17 18.25 -11.19 10.37
CA SER A 17 19.64 -11.30 9.94
C SER A 17 19.88 -10.44 8.69
N ALA A 18 21.01 -9.74 8.66
CA ALA A 18 21.47 -8.96 7.50
C ALA A 18 22.21 -9.81 6.45
N ASP A 19 22.34 -11.12 6.68
CA ASP A 19 23.06 -12.00 5.76
C ASP A 19 22.34 -12.10 4.41
N TYR A 20 23.12 -12.07 3.33
CA TYR A 20 22.62 -12.20 1.97
C TYR A 20 23.52 -13.11 1.12
N ILE A 21 22.95 -13.59 0.02
CA ILE A 21 23.69 -14.20 -1.09
C ILE A 21 23.70 -13.24 -2.28
N LYS A 22 24.75 -13.32 -3.11
CA LYS A 22 24.83 -12.59 -4.37
C LYS A 22 24.32 -13.50 -5.48
N VAL A 23 23.27 -13.07 -6.17
CA VAL A 23 22.69 -13.78 -7.31
C VAL A 23 22.97 -12.97 -8.57
N PRO A 24 23.49 -13.57 -9.67
CA PRO A 24 23.70 -12.85 -10.91
C PRO A 24 22.39 -12.24 -11.43
N ASP A 25 22.44 -10.99 -11.88
CA ASP A 25 21.31 -10.28 -12.47
C ASP A 25 21.41 -10.32 -13.99
N TYR A 26 20.68 -11.24 -14.61
CA TYR A 26 20.68 -11.40 -16.07
C TYR A 26 19.72 -10.44 -16.79
N LYS A 27 19.04 -9.52 -16.07
CA LYS A 27 18.10 -8.54 -16.68
C LYS A 27 18.79 -7.28 -17.24
N GLY A 28 20.09 -7.32 -17.54
CA GLY A 28 20.83 -6.22 -18.17
C GLY A 28 20.57 -6.12 -19.67
N THR A 29 20.35 -4.91 -20.19
CA THR A 29 20.25 -4.64 -21.63
C THR A 29 21.57 -4.96 -22.35
N PRO A 30 21.58 -5.44 -23.61
CA PRO A 30 22.81 -5.83 -24.32
C PRO A 30 23.78 -4.68 -24.65
N TRP A 31 23.47 -3.44 -24.29
CA TRP A 31 24.08 -2.23 -24.87
C TRP A 31 24.88 -1.36 -23.90
N SER A 32 25.22 -1.85 -22.70
CA SER A 32 26.19 -1.16 -21.85
C SER A 32 27.55 -1.86 -21.90
N HIS A 33 28.42 -1.38 -22.80
CA HIS A 33 29.86 -1.60 -22.72
C HIS A 33 30.40 -0.97 -21.43
N ARG A 34 30.30 -1.68 -20.30
CA ARG A 34 31.16 -1.54 -19.12
C ARG A 34 30.99 -2.80 -18.28
N ASP A 35 32.11 -3.48 -18.14
CA ASP A 35 32.36 -4.68 -17.34
C ASP A 35 31.95 -4.47 -15.86
N ARG A 36 30.66 -4.67 -15.55
CA ARG A 36 30.16 -4.82 -14.18
C ARG A 36 29.27 -6.05 -14.17
N SER A 37 29.73 -7.09 -13.50
CA SER A 37 28.87 -8.19 -13.08
C SER A 37 27.77 -7.61 -12.18
N PHE A 38 26.57 -7.46 -12.72
CA PHE A 38 25.40 -7.05 -11.94
C PHE A 38 24.97 -8.24 -11.08
N TYR A 39 24.95 -8.04 -9.77
CA TYR A 39 24.45 -9.04 -8.81
C TYR A 39 23.36 -8.41 -7.94
N LYS A 40 22.28 -9.15 -7.70
CA LYS A 40 21.29 -8.83 -6.68
C LYS A 40 21.71 -9.43 -5.35
N ARG A 41 21.43 -8.73 -4.26
CA ARG A 41 21.58 -9.25 -2.90
C ARG A 41 20.24 -9.83 -2.47
N LEU A 42 20.18 -11.14 -2.32
CA LEU A 42 19.00 -11.82 -1.81
C LEU A 42 19.24 -12.16 -0.34
N PRO A 43 18.37 -11.74 0.60
CA PRO A 43 18.48 -12.14 2.00
C PRO A 43 18.52 -13.66 2.14
N LYS A 44 19.41 -14.18 2.99
CA LYS A 44 19.46 -15.63 3.29
C LYS A 44 18.22 -16.11 4.04
N SER A 45 17.56 -15.22 4.77
CA SER A 45 16.37 -15.47 5.57
C SER A 45 15.37 -14.34 5.36
N SER A 46 14.10 -14.69 5.23
CA SER A 46 12.98 -13.73 5.13
C SER A 46 12.31 -13.47 6.48
N VAL A 47 12.90 -13.92 7.59
CA VAL A 47 12.36 -13.67 8.93
C VAL A 47 12.52 -12.20 9.28
N ILE A 48 11.40 -11.55 9.59
CA ILE A 48 11.31 -10.11 9.87
C ILE A 48 10.73 -9.84 11.27
N LYS A 49 10.95 -8.63 11.76
CA LYS A 49 10.32 -8.08 12.96
C LYS A 49 9.79 -6.69 12.66
N VAL A 50 8.60 -6.40 13.17
CA VAL A 50 8.04 -5.05 13.21
C VAL A 50 8.66 -4.31 14.39
N ILE A 51 9.04 -3.06 14.16
CA ILE A 51 9.68 -2.18 15.15
C ILE A 51 8.94 -0.84 15.22
N ASP A 52 9.43 0.07 16.07
CA ASP A 52 8.92 1.44 16.21
C ASP A 52 7.46 1.55 16.65
N PHE A 53 7.22 1.08 17.87
CA PHE A 53 5.91 1.17 18.52
C PHE A 53 5.63 2.57 19.13
N GLY A 54 6.46 3.58 18.83
CA GLY A 54 6.37 4.92 19.42
C GLY A 54 5.10 5.69 19.04
N SER A 55 4.52 5.36 17.88
CA SER A 55 3.27 5.96 17.38
C SER A 55 2.03 5.09 17.64
N THR A 56 2.17 4.00 18.39
CA THR A 56 1.06 3.08 18.61
C THR A 56 -0.08 3.69 19.42
N ALA A 57 -1.30 3.27 19.12
CA ALA A 57 -2.50 3.71 19.81
C ALA A 57 -3.33 2.51 20.27
N TYR A 58 -3.96 2.64 21.44
CA TYR A 58 -4.97 1.69 21.87
C TYR A 58 -6.28 1.95 21.13
N GLU A 59 -7.06 0.92 20.87
CA GLU A 59 -8.39 1.09 20.27
C GLU A 59 -9.28 2.03 21.09
N ARG A 60 -9.76 3.10 20.46
CA ARG A 60 -10.71 4.06 21.03
C ARG A 60 -11.71 4.51 19.96
N PRO A 61 -12.93 4.92 20.35
CA PRO A 61 -13.97 5.30 19.39
C PRO A 61 -13.71 6.61 18.63
N ASP A 62 -12.81 7.46 19.12
CA ASP A 62 -12.75 8.89 18.79
C ASP A 62 -11.43 9.35 18.17
N HIS A 63 -10.65 8.43 17.60
CA HIS A 63 -9.42 8.81 16.89
C HIS A 63 -9.75 9.60 15.62
N ASN A 64 -9.47 10.90 15.62
CA ASN A 64 -9.73 11.81 14.50
C ASN A 64 -8.50 12.61 14.04
N TYR A 65 -7.32 12.28 14.55
CA TYR A 65 -6.05 12.90 14.15
C TYR A 65 -5.35 12.13 13.04
N ILE A 66 -4.45 12.80 12.33
CA ILE A 66 -3.68 12.22 11.23
C ILE A 66 -2.63 11.27 11.79
N VAL A 67 -2.60 10.06 11.25
CA VAL A 67 -1.58 9.04 11.49
C VAL A 67 -0.97 8.52 10.19
N SER A 68 0.02 7.65 10.33
CA SER A 68 0.76 6.99 9.24
C SER A 68 1.63 7.93 8.42
N THR A 69 2.79 7.41 8.02
CA THR A 69 3.57 7.99 6.94
C THR A 69 2.74 8.04 5.66
N ARG A 70 2.82 9.16 4.93
CA ARG A 70 1.86 9.55 3.88
C ARG A 70 1.60 8.46 2.84
N HIS A 71 2.63 7.79 2.31
CA HIS A 71 2.49 6.78 1.24
C HIS A 71 1.70 5.52 1.67
N TYR A 72 1.57 5.29 2.98
CA TYR A 72 0.91 4.11 3.55
C TYR A 72 -0.37 4.48 4.30
N ARG A 73 -0.81 5.75 4.20
CA ARG A 73 -1.96 6.28 4.92
C ARG A 73 -3.27 5.86 4.26
N ALA A 74 -4.17 5.33 5.08
CA ALA A 74 -5.49 4.88 4.65
C ALA A 74 -6.44 6.03 4.27
N PRO A 75 -7.39 5.82 3.34
CA PRO A 75 -8.32 6.84 2.88
C PRO A 75 -9.19 7.42 3.99
N GLU A 76 -9.65 6.61 4.94
CA GLU A 76 -10.46 7.06 6.08
C GLU A 76 -9.71 8.05 6.98
N VAL A 77 -8.37 7.94 7.06
CA VAL A 77 -7.52 8.89 7.80
C VAL A 77 -7.43 10.22 7.04
N ILE A 78 -7.32 10.19 5.71
CA ILE A 78 -7.26 11.40 4.87
C ILE A 78 -8.60 12.13 4.85
N LEU A 79 -9.70 11.37 4.85
CA LEU A 79 -11.08 11.87 4.80
C LEU A 79 -11.66 12.25 6.18
N GLY A 80 -10.91 12.04 7.26
CA GLY A 80 -11.33 12.38 8.62
C GLY A 80 -12.48 11.52 9.16
N LEU A 81 -12.65 10.28 8.69
CA LEU A 81 -13.76 9.39 9.05
C LEU A 81 -13.52 8.59 10.34
N GLY A 82 -12.40 8.86 11.00
CA GLY A 82 -11.88 8.06 12.09
C GLY A 82 -11.17 6.79 11.61
N TRP A 83 -10.38 6.18 12.50
CA TRP A 83 -9.59 5.00 12.18
C TRP A 83 -9.40 4.06 13.38
N SER A 84 -9.16 2.79 13.07
CA SER A 84 -8.85 1.71 14.03
C SER A 84 -7.92 0.70 13.35
N TYR A 85 -7.91 -0.57 13.76
CA TYR A 85 -7.07 -1.64 13.19
C TYR A 85 -7.01 -1.70 11.65
N PRO A 86 -8.10 -1.46 10.88
CA PRO A 86 -8.04 -1.55 9.42
C PRO A 86 -7.02 -0.60 8.76
N CYS A 87 -6.64 0.51 9.41
CA CYS A 87 -5.66 1.44 8.82
C CYS A 87 -4.30 0.78 8.62
N ASP A 88 -3.87 -0.07 9.56
CA ASP A 88 -2.62 -0.82 9.45
C ASP A 88 -2.68 -1.83 8.30
N LEU A 89 -3.84 -2.44 8.04
CA LEU A 89 -4.02 -3.40 6.95
C LEU A 89 -3.96 -2.73 5.58
N TRP A 90 -4.40 -1.48 5.47
CA TRP A 90 -4.17 -0.66 4.29
C TRP A 90 -2.66 -0.42 4.07
N SER A 91 -1.94 -0.03 5.12
CA SER A 91 -0.49 0.17 5.05
C SER A 91 0.24 -1.11 4.61
N VAL A 92 -0.15 -2.28 5.13
CA VAL A 92 0.36 -3.58 4.68
C VAL A 92 0.09 -3.80 3.19
N GLY A 93 -1.11 -3.49 2.70
CA GLY A 93 -1.43 -3.57 1.28
C GLY A 93 -0.49 -2.72 0.42
N CYS A 94 -0.23 -1.47 0.82
CA CYS A 94 0.73 -0.59 0.13
C CYS A 94 2.15 -1.17 0.14
N ILE A 95 2.63 -1.66 1.30
CA ILE A 95 3.96 -2.26 1.45
C ILE A 95 4.12 -3.48 0.55
N LEU A 96 3.11 -4.35 0.47
CA LEU A 96 3.16 -5.54 -0.38
C LEU A 96 3.28 -5.18 -1.86
N VAL A 97 2.61 -4.12 -2.33
CA VAL A 97 2.79 -3.64 -3.71
C VAL A 97 4.19 -3.10 -3.93
N GLU A 98 4.71 -2.31 -2.98
CA GLU A 98 6.07 -1.77 -3.04
C GLU A 98 7.15 -2.86 -3.03
N LEU A 99 6.96 -3.95 -2.28
CA LEU A 99 7.85 -5.11 -2.32
C LEU A 99 7.87 -5.79 -3.70
N CYS A 100 6.80 -5.67 -4.48
CA CYS A 100 6.72 -6.24 -5.83
C CYS A 100 7.34 -5.30 -6.88
N SER A 101 7.04 -4.00 -6.81
CA SER A 101 7.48 -3.00 -7.81
C SER A 101 8.84 -2.38 -7.51
N GLY A 102 9.25 -2.34 -6.24
CA GLY A 102 10.39 -1.58 -5.73
C GLY A 102 10.10 -0.08 -5.51
N GLU A 103 8.87 0.37 -5.74
CA GLU A 103 8.45 1.78 -5.68
C GLU A 103 7.16 1.91 -4.86
N ALA A 104 7.06 2.96 -4.04
CA ALA A 104 5.87 3.23 -3.24
C ALA A 104 4.61 3.36 -4.13
N LEU A 105 3.52 2.68 -3.74
CA LEU A 105 2.28 2.66 -4.52
C LEU A 105 1.68 4.05 -4.75
N PHE A 106 1.73 4.90 -3.73
CA PHE A 106 1.17 6.26 -3.76
C PHE A 106 2.23 7.29 -3.39
N GLN A 107 3.06 7.66 -4.37
CA GLN A 107 4.12 8.64 -4.20
C GLN A 107 3.60 10.06 -4.41
N THR A 108 3.21 10.72 -3.33
CA THR A 108 2.61 12.06 -3.35
C THR A 108 2.88 12.81 -2.06
N HIS A 109 2.77 14.13 -2.10
CA HIS A 109 2.85 15.01 -0.94
C HIS A 109 1.55 15.76 -0.65
N GLU A 110 0.46 15.48 -1.37
CA GLU A 110 -0.81 16.20 -1.29
C GLU A 110 -1.98 15.21 -1.16
N ASN A 111 -3.01 15.56 -0.38
CA ASN A 111 -4.07 14.63 -0.02
C ASN A 111 -5.09 14.40 -1.15
N LEU A 112 -5.46 15.42 -1.91
CA LEU A 112 -6.39 15.29 -3.03
C LEU A 112 -5.74 14.47 -4.16
N GLU A 113 -4.48 14.75 -4.48
CA GLU A 113 -3.67 13.91 -5.38
C GLU A 113 -3.62 12.46 -4.88
N HIS A 114 -3.40 12.25 -3.58
CA HIS A 114 -3.37 10.91 -3.00
C HIS A 114 -4.68 10.15 -3.21
N LEU A 115 -5.82 10.78 -2.89
CA LEU A 115 -7.15 10.19 -3.12
C LEU A 115 -7.40 9.91 -4.62
N ALA A 116 -6.95 10.80 -5.51
CA ALA A 116 -7.07 10.61 -6.95
C ALA A 116 -6.19 9.46 -7.46
N MET A 117 -4.98 9.28 -6.91
CA MET A 117 -4.14 8.11 -7.18
C MET A 117 -4.84 6.82 -6.73
N MET A 118 -5.48 6.82 -5.56
CA MET A 118 -6.26 5.68 -5.09
C MET A 118 -7.41 5.36 -6.07
N GLU A 119 -8.18 6.36 -6.51
CA GLU A 119 -9.27 6.13 -7.48
C GLU A 119 -8.75 5.58 -8.82
N ARG A 120 -7.59 6.06 -9.26
CA ARG A 120 -6.94 5.61 -10.49
C ARG A 120 -6.49 4.15 -10.41
N VAL A 121 -5.97 3.72 -9.27
CA VAL A 121 -5.44 2.36 -9.07
C VAL A 121 -6.56 1.37 -8.78
N LEU A 122 -7.49 1.73 -7.88
CA LEU A 122 -8.45 0.80 -7.24
C LEU A 122 -9.89 0.94 -7.76
N GLY A 123 -10.22 2.04 -8.41
CA GLY A 123 -11.60 2.37 -8.79
C GLY A 123 -12.19 3.46 -7.88
N PRO A 124 -13.41 3.94 -8.16
CA PRO A 124 -13.97 5.11 -7.49
C PRO A 124 -14.12 4.91 -5.97
N LEU A 125 -13.90 5.99 -5.22
CA LEU A 125 -14.19 6.02 -3.78
C LEU A 125 -15.70 5.81 -3.54
N PRO A 126 -16.10 5.04 -2.51
CA PRO A 126 -17.50 4.87 -2.17
C PRO A 126 -18.15 6.21 -1.83
N SER A 127 -19.29 6.53 -2.46
CA SER A 127 -20.03 7.77 -2.20
C SER A 127 -20.42 7.96 -0.74
N GLN A 128 -20.69 6.86 -0.03
CA GLN A 128 -20.99 6.86 1.40
C GLN A 128 -19.84 7.41 2.25
N MET A 129 -18.58 7.21 1.83
CA MET A 129 -17.41 7.78 2.50
C MET A 129 -17.29 9.27 2.18
N LEU A 130 -17.44 9.65 0.90
CA LEU A 130 -17.37 11.04 0.46
C LEU A 130 -18.46 11.93 1.07
N ASN A 131 -19.62 11.36 1.39
CA ASN A 131 -20.72 12.07 2.05
C ASN A 131 -20.54 12.26 3.56
N LYS A 132 -19.53 11.61 4.17
CA LYS A 132 -19.29 11.62 5.62
C LYS A 132 -17.97 12.30 6.00
N VAL A 133 -17.28 12.91 5.03
CA VAL A 133 -15.99 13.57 5.25
C VAL A 133 -16.08 14.61 6.37
N ASP A 134 -15.00 14.77 7.10
CA ASP A 134 -14.94 15.82 8.12
C ASP A 134 -14.75 17.21 7.49
N ARG A 135 -14.84 18.24 8.33
CA ARG A 135 -14.70 19.64 7.93
C ARG A 135 -13.37 19.95 7.21
N HIS A 136 -12.30 19.22 7.51
CA HIS A 136 -10.98 19.45 6.90
C HIS A 136 -10.88 18.82 5.51
N ALA A 137 -11.63 17.73 5.27
CA ALA A 137 -11.66 16.99 4.03
C ALA A 137 -12.79 17.42 3.05
N GLU A 138 -13.75 18.24 3.48
CA GLU A 138 -14.82 18.79 2.62
C GLU A 138 -14.30 19.40 1.30
N LYS A 139 -13.14 20.10 1.36
CA LYS A 139 -12.52 20.72 0.18
C LYS A 139 -12.09 19.73 -0.91
N TYR A 140 -12.02 18.43 -0.61
CA TYR A 140 -11.67 17.39 -1.56
C TYR A 140 -12.89 16.85 -2.32
N VAL A 141 -14.11 17.23 -1.94
CA VAL A 141 -15.35 16.67 -2.48
C VAL A 141 -16.19 17.78 -3.11
N ARG A 142 -16.62 17.57 -4.36
CA ARG A 142 -17.52 18.46 -5.08
C ARG A 142 -18.64 17.65 -5.72
N ARG A 143 -19.90 18.00 -5.39
CA ARG A 143 -21.11 17.33 -5.90
C ARG A 143 -21.11 15.80 -5.67
N GLY A 144 -20.66 15.37 -4.48
CA GLY A 144 -20.63 13.95 -4.08
C GLY A 144 -19.57 13.10 -4.78
N ARG A 145 -18.57 13.73 -5.41
CA ARG A 145 -17.41 13.08 -6.05
C ARG A 145 -16.13 13.78 -5.63
N LEU A 146 -14.99 13.11 -5.80
CA LEU A 146 -13.69 13.73 -5.61
C LEU A 146 -13.56 14.95 -6.54
N ASP A 147 -13.05 16.06 -6.02
CA ASP A 147 -12.83 17.32 -6.77
C ASP A 147 -11.58 17.23 -7.65
N TRP A 148 -11.56 16.26 -8.58
CA TRP A 148 -10.42 15.95 -9.43
C TRP A 148 -10.86 15.78 -10.89
N PRO A 149 -10.12 16.35 -11.87
CA PRO A 149 -8.83 17.03 -11.76
C PRO A 149 -8.91 18.54 -11.45
N GLU A 150 -10.10 19.13 -11.32
CA GLU A 150 -10.28 20.58 -11.15
C GLU A 150 -9.62 21.13 -9.88
N GLY A 151 -9.55 20.34 -8.81
CA GLY A 151 -8.85 20.70 -7.57
C GLY A 151 -7.35 20.39 -7.56
N ALA A 152 -6.79 19.85 -8.66
CA ALA A 152 -5.38 19.49 -8.71
C ALA A 152 -4.47 20.71 -8.52
N THR A 153 -3.36 20.53 -7.80
CA THR A 153 -2.41 21.61 -7.51
C THR A 153 -1.55 22.01 -8.71
N SER A 154 -1.35 21.12 -9.68
CA SER A 154 -0.54 21.36 -10.87
C SER A 154 -0.87 20.39 -12.01
N ARG A 155 -0.39 20.70 -13.23
CA ARG A 155 -0.48 19.78 -14.37
C ARG A 155 0.39 18.54 -14.17
N GLU A 156 1.49 18.67 -13.45
CA GLU A 156 2.40 17.59 -13.09
C GLU A 156 1.69 16.59 -12.17
N SER A 157 0.89 17.09 -11.23
CA SER A 157 0.04 16.27 -10.37
C SER A 157 -1.03 15.51 -11.17
N ILE A 158 -1.65 16.15 -12.15
CA ILE A 158 -2.59 15.46 -13.05
C ILE A 158 -1.89 14.34 -13.83
N LYS A 159 -0.68 14.61 -14.35
CA LYS A 159 0.12 13.63 -15.09
C LYS A 159 0.58 12.47 -14.21
N SER A 160 0.96 12.72 -12.95
CA SER A 160 1.39 11.67 -12.01
C SER A 160 0.26 10.64 -11.81
N VAL A 161 -0.96 11.13 -11.58
CA VAL A 161 -2.15 10.28 -11.40
C VAL A 161 -2.46 9.52 -12.69
N ILE A 162 -2.56 10.18 -13.85
CA ILE A 162 -2.97 9.51 -15.10
C ILE A 162 -2.04 8.33 -15.46
N LYS A 163 -0.74 8.47 -15.19
CA LYS A 163 0.29 7.46 -15.48
C LYS A 163 0.16 6.18 -14.66
N LEU A 164 -0.46 6.22 -13.48
CA LEU A 164 -0.57 5.05 -12.62
C LEU A 164 -1.43 3.96 -13.29
N PRO A 165 -0.95 2.71 -13.40
CA PRO A 165 -1.79 1.61 -13.88
C PRO A 165 -2.84 1.19 -12.84
N ARG A 166 -3.79 0.34 -13.26
CA ARG A 166 -4.69 -0.36 -12.33
C ARG A 166 -3.90 -1.36 -11.49
N LEU A 167 -4.38 -1.67 -10.28
CA LEU A 167 -3.72 -2.60 -9.35
C LEU A 167 -3.31 -3.93 -10.01
N GLN A 168 -4.21 -4.58 -10.75
CA GLN A 168 -3.87 -5.83 -11.43
C GLN A 168 -2.70 -5.69 -12.40
N ASN A 169 -2.62 -4.58 -13.14
CA ASN A 169 -1.56 -4.34 -14.11
C ASN A 169 -0.22 -4.07 -13.43
N LEU A 170 -0.23 -3.36 -12.29
CA LEU A 170 0.97 -3.15 -11.47
C LEU A 170 1.57 -4.47 -11.01
N VAL A 171 0.73 -5.39 -10.52
CA VAL A 171 1.20 -6.68 -9.98
C VAL A 171 1.63 -7.62 -11.10
N MET A 172 0.85 -7.73 -12.19
CA MET A 172 1.16 -8.62 -13.32
C MET A 172 2.46 -8.25 -14.06
N GLN A 173 2.93 -7.00 -13.95
CA GLN A 173 4.23 -6.59 -14.50
C GLN A 173 5.43 -7.16 -13.73
N HIS A 174 5.24 -7.56 -12.49
CA HIS A 174 6.32 -7.92 -11.56
C HIS A 174 6.23 -9.34 -11.01
N VAL A 175 5.07 -10.00 -11.15
CA VAL A 175 4.79 -11.31 -10.56
C VAL A 175 4.24 -12.26 -11.61
N ASP A 176 4.86 -13.43 -11.76
CA ASP A 176 4.51 -14.41 -12.79
C ASP A 176 3.31 -15.29 -12.37
N HIS A 177 3.56 -16.39 -11.63
CA HIS A 177 2.58 -17.48 -11.46
C HIS A 177 1.58 -17.32 -10.31
N SER A 178 1.89 -16.49 -9.30
CA SER A 178 1.02 -16.26 -8.13
C SER A 178 0.28 -14.91 -8.20
N ALA A 179 0.30 -14.24 -9.35
CA ALA A 179 -0.27 -12.91 -9.51
C ALA A 179 -1.76 -12.88 -9.14
N GLY A 180 -2.54 -13.91 -9.50
CA GLY A 180 -3.98 -13.98 -9.20
C GLY A 180 -4.28 -13.93 -7.70
N ASP A 181 -3.71 -14.88 -6.93
CA ASP A 181 -3.95 -14.96 -5.49
C ASP A 181 -3.36 -13.74 -4.74
N LEU A 182 -2.26 -13.15 -5.23
CA LEU A 182 -1.73 -11.90 -4.68
C LEU A 182 -2.62 -10.70 -4.96
N ILE A 183 -3.13 -10.57 -6.19
CA ILE A 183 -4.05 -9.49 -6.57
C ILE A 183 -5.32 -9.56 -5.72
N ASP A 184 -5.88 -10.74 -5.51
CA ASP A 184 -7.07 -10.93 -4.67
C ASP A 184 -6.82 -10.53 -3.21
N LEU A 185 -5.68 -10.93 -2.64
CA LEU A 185 -5.25 -10.50 -1.30
C LEU A 185 -5.13 -8.97 -1.22
N LEU A 186 -4.46 -8.35 -2.19
CA LEU A 186 -4.25 -6.90 -2.25
C LEU A 186 -5.56 -6.14 -2.41
N GLN A 187 -6.50 -6.64 -3.23
CA GLN A 187 -7.84 -6.06 -3.36
C GLN A 187 -8.62 -6.13 -2.05
N GLY A 188 -8.42 -7.18 -1.24
CA GLY A 188 -8.99 -7.29 0.11
C GLY A 188 -8.39 -6.30 1.10
N LEU A 189 -7.07 -6.13 1.09
CA LEU A 189 -6.33 -5.23 1.98
C LEU A 189 -6.54 -3.74 1.62
N LEU A 190 -6.70 -3.43 0.33
CA LEU A 190 -6.85 -2.08 -0.20
C LEU A 190 -8.32 -1.70 -0.46
N ARG A 191 -9.27 -2.31 0.25
CA ARG A 191 -10.67 -1.83 0.23
C ARG A 191 -10.76 -0.46 0.88
N PHE A 192 -11.46 0.46 0.23
CA PHE A 192 -11.68 1.81 0.76
C PHE A 192 -12.41 1.81 2.09
N ASP A 193 -13.56 1.14 2.15
CA ASP A 193 -14.36 1.08 3.38
C ASP A 193 -13.68 0.16 4.41
N PRO A 194 -13.24 0.70 5.56
CA PRO A 194 -12.52 -0.07 6.57
C PRO A 194 -13.37 -1.18 7.20
N SER A 195 -14.70 -1.09 7.16
CA SER A 195 -15.61 -2.10 7.74
C SER A 195 -15.64 -3.41 6.96
N ILE A 196 -15.34 -3.35 5.66
CA ILE A 196 -15.28 -4.52 4.77
C ILE A 196 -13.85 -4.86 4.34
N ARG A 197 -12.86 -4.10 4.80
CA ARG A 197 -11.44 -4.34 4.53
C ARG A 197 -10.99 -5.63 5.23
N MET A 198 -10.19 -6.42 4.53
CA MET A 198 -9.72 -7.71 5.02
C MET A 198 -8.97 -7.55 6.35
N THR A 199 -9.31 -8.38 7.33
CA THR A 199 -8.62 -8.38 8.62
C THR A 199 -7.30 -9.15 8.53
N ALA A 200 -6.36 -8.90 9.45
CA ALA A 200 -5.11 -9.68 9.51
C ALA A 200 -5.37 -11.20 9.67
N ARG A 201 -6.42 -11.57 10.43
CA ARG A 201 -6.80 -12.98 10.64
C ARG A 201 -7.24 -13.63 9.34
N ASP A 202 -8.04 -12.93 8.53
CA ASP A 202 -8.55 -13.46 7.26
C ASP A 202 -7.45 -13.47 6.21
N ALA A 203 -6.61 -12.42 6.17
CA ALA A 203 -5.44 -12.35 5.30
C ALA A 203 -4.49 -13.54 5.52
N LEU A 204 -4.21 -13.94 6.76
CA LEU A 204 -3.35 -15.10 7.07
C LEU A 204 -3.92 -16.43 6.58
N ARG A 205 -5.23 -16.51 6.33
CA ARG A 205 -5.92 -17.70 5.81
C ARG A 205 -6.09 -17.65 4.29
N HIS A 206 -5.67 -16.57 3.65
CA HIS A 206 -5.84 -16.35 2.23
C HIS A 206 -5.14 -17.43 1.38
N PRO A 207 -5.70 -17.84 0.23
CA PRO A 207 -5.08 -18.80 -0.69
C PRO A 207 -3.62 -18.47 -1.04
N PHE A 208 -3.28 -17.19 -1.13
CA PHE A 208 -1.91 -16.71 -1.36
C PHE A 208 -0.88 -17.30 -0.38
N PHE A 209 -1.23 -17.46 0.91
CA PHE A 209 -0.33 -18.03 1.91
C PHE A 209 -0.52 -19.53 2.14
N THR A 210 -1.69 -20.09 1.79
CA THR A 210 -2.06 -21.47 2.14
C THR A 210 -1.90 -22.46 1.00
N ARG A 211 -2.03 -22.04 -0.27
CA ARG A 211 -1.91 -22.95 -1.42
C ARG A 211 -0.50 -23.53 -1.63
N ASP A 212 0.54 -22.74 -1.37
CA ASP A 212 1.93 -23.15 -1.62
C ASP A 212 2.58 -23.95 -0.48
N GLN A 213 1.91 -24.11 0.67
CA GLN A 213 2.39 -25.05 1.71
C GLN A 213 2.38 -26.50 1.22
N PHE A 214 1.58 -26.83 0.20
CA PHE A 214 1.49 -28.18 -0.39
C PHE A 214 2.43 -28.44 -1.57
N ARG A 215 3.21 -27.45 -2.03
CA ARG A 215 4.19 -27.61 -3.13
C ARG A 215 5.64 -27.71 -2.64
N ARG A 216 5.89 -27.55 -1.34
CA ARG A 216 7.21 -27.64 -0.71
C ARG A 216 7.42 -28.90 0.13
N LEU A 217 6.54 -29.89 -0.01
CA LEU A 217 6.70 -31.26 0.51
C LEU A 217 7.01 -32.21 -0.65
#